data_AF-A0A939QIW9-F1
#
_entry.id   AF-A0A939QIW9-F1
#
_cell.length_a   1.000
_cell.length_b   1.000
_cell.length_c   1.000
_cell.angle_alpha   90.00
_cell.angle_beta   90.00
_cell.angle_gamma   90.00
#
_symmetry.space_group_name_H-M   'P 1'
#
loop_
_entity.id
_entity.type
_entity.pdbx_description
1 polymer ?
#
loop_
_entity_poly.entity_id
_entity_poly.type
_entity_poly.pdbx_seq_one_letter_code
_entity_poly.pdbx_strand_id
1 'polypeptide(L)' 'MPTPPPAALLDFERAHPRHSGWKEEAIRRELGLSPVRFYQLLGRAAETLEAMAHDPVTARRIRDRGRRAA' A
#
# COMPACT_ATOMS: atom_id res chain seq x y z
N MET A 1 -15.41 4.19 8.03
CA MET A 1 -13.97 4.35 8.30
C MET A 1 -13.37 5.23 7.22
N PRO A 2 -12.69 6.33 7.57
CA PRO A 2 -12.01 7.14 6.57
C PRO A 2 -10.97 6.26 5.85
N THR A 3 -10.98 6.31 4.53
CA THR A 3 -9.95 5.61 3.75
C THR A 3 -8.63 6.36 3.95
N PRO A 4 -7.54 5.68 4.36
CA PRO A 4 -6.26 6.35 4.54
C PRO A 4 -5.80 6.97 3.22
N PRO A 5 -5.11 8.13 3.26
CA PRO A 5 -4.65 8.80 2.05
C PRO A 5 -3.59 7.93 1.34
N PRO A 6 -3.42 8.09 0.01
CA PRO A 6 -2.43 7.36 -0.77
C PRO A 6 -1.03 7.37 -0.15
N ALA A 7 -0.57 8.52 0.35
CA ALA A 7 0.73 8.66 1.01
C ALA A 7 0.90 7.72 2.21
N ALA A 8 -0.10 7.64 3.09
CA ALA A 8 -0.05 6.78 4.28
C ALA A 8 0.03 5.28 3.92
N LEU A 9 -0.60 4.88 2.81
CA LEU A 9 -0.50 3.50 2.32
C LEU A 9 0.92 3.17 1.82
N LEU A 10 1.58 4.11 1.14
CA LEU A 10 2.97 3.96 0.68
C LEU A 10 3.95 3.94 1.84
N ASP A 11 3.77 4.82 2.83
CA ASP A 11 4.61 4.86 4.02
C ASP A 11 4.55 3.55 4.79
N PHE A 12 3.34 2.99 4.94
CA PHE A 12 3.17 1.68 5.57
C PHE A 12 3.84 0.56 4.76
N GLU A 13 3.71 0.54 3.43
CA GLU A 13 4.37 -0.46 2.58
C GLU A 13 5.90 -0.36 2.67
N ARG A 14 6.43 0.86 2.74
CA ARG A 14 7.87 1.13 2.87
C ARG A 14 8.41 0.63 4.21
N ALA A 15 7.68 0.82 5.30
CA ALA A 15 8.04 0.29 6.62
C ALA A 15 7.92 -1.25 6.67
N HIS A 16 7.01 -1.83 5.89
CA HIS A 16 6.69 -3.26 5.91
C HIS A 16 6.89 -3.94 4.55
N PRO A 17 8.12 -4.01 4.02
CA PRO A 17 8.37 -4.44 2.63
C PRO A 17 8.11 -5.92 2.36
N ARG A 18 8.02 -6.75 3.41
CA ARG A 18 7.80 -8.21 3.32
C ARG A 18 6.36 -8.55 3.72
N HIS A 19 5.68 -9.32 2.89
CA HIS A 19 4.39 -9.91 3.26
C HIS A 19 4.64 -10.97 4.33
N SER A 20 4.10 -10.74 5.53
CA SER A 20 4.16 -11.67 6.66
C SER A 20 2.87 -11.60 7.46
N GLY A 21 2.55 -12.63 8.25
CA GLY A 21 1.38 -12.61 9.13
C GLY A 21 1.40 -11.44 10.12
N TRP A 22 2.60 -11.02 10.56
CA TRP A 22 2.76 -9.83 11.39
C TRP A 22 2.36 -8.54 10.65
N LYS A 23 2.72 -8.40 9.36
CA LYS A 23 2.27 -7.27 8.54
C LYS A 23 0.75 -7.25 8.39
N GLU A 24 0.13 -8.40 8.18
CA GLU A 24 -1.34 -8.48 8.09
C GLU A 24 -2.02 -8.03 9.38
N GLU A 25 -1.45 -8.40 10.53
CA GLU A 25 -1.97 -7.96 11.82
C GLU A 25 -1.75 -6.46 12.04
N ALA A 26 -0.58 -5.93 11.66
CA ALA A 26 -0.32 -4.49 11.68
C ALA A 26 -1.30 -3.71 10.79
N ILE A 27 -1.63 -4.20 9.58
CA ILE A 27 -2.64 -3.61 8.71
C ILE A 27 -4.00 -3.50 9.42
N ARG A 28 -4.41 -4.56 10.13
CA ARG A 28 -5.68 -4.56 10.86
C ARG A 28 -5.65 -3.59 12.04
N ARG A 29 -4.57 -3.58 12.81
CA ARG A 29 -4.46 -2.79 14.06
C ARG A 29 -4.21 -1.31 13.81
N GLU A 30 -3.39 -0.96 12.83
CA GLU A 30 -2.96 0.42 12.58
C GLU A 30 -3.85 1.13 11.56
N LEU A 31 -4.28 0.43 10.51
CA LEU A 31 -5.08 1.02 9.43
C LEU A 31 -6.58 0.71 9.56
N GLY A 32 -6.96 -0.23 10.43
CA GLY A 32 -8.35 -0.68 10.55
C GLY A 32 -8.88 -1.35 9.27
N LEU A 33 -7.98 -1.86 8.43
CA LEU A 33 -8.31 -2.46 7.13
C LEU A 33 -8.12 -3.97 7.17
N SER A 34 -8.85 -4.69 6.31
CA SER A 34 -8.46 -6.07 5.99
C SER A 34 -7.21 -6.05 5.09
N PRO A 35 -6.33 -7.08 5.16
CA PRO A 35 -5.16 -7.18 4.29
C PRO A 35 -5.51 -7.08 2.80
N VAL A 36 -6.61 -7.72 2.39
CA VAL A 36 -7.11 -7.66 1.00
C VAL A 36 -7.47 -6.22 0.62
N ARG A 37 -8.20 -5.50 1.48
CA ARG A 37 -8.60 -4.11 1.21
C ARG A 37 -7.38 -3.19 1.14
N PHE A 38 -6.40 -3.40 2.01
CA PHE A 38 -5.13 -2.66 1.99
C PHE A 38 -4.43 -2.81 0.64
N TYR A 39 -4.21 -4.03 0.13
CA TYR A 39 -3.51 -4.22 -1.14
C TYR A 39 -4.29 -3.66 -2.35
N GLN A 40 -5.62 -3.73 -2.32
CA GLN A 40 -6.46 -3.07 -3.34
C GLN A 40 -6.26 -1.55 -3.35
N LEU A 41 -6.28 -0.92 -2.17
CA LEU A 41 -6.08 0.52 -2.05
C LEU A 41 -4.65 0.92 -2.37
N LEU A 42 -3.65 0.13 -1.96
CA LEU A 42 -2.24 0.35 -2.26
C LEU A 42 -1.97 0.33 -3.77
N GLY A 43 -2.55 -0.62 -4.50
CA GLY A 43 -2.44 -0.69 -5.96
C GLY A 43 -3.00 0.56 -6.64
N ARG A 44 -4.20 1.01 -6.23
CA ARG A 44 -4.82 2.24 -6.74
C ARG A 44 -4.04 3.48 -6.35
N ALA A 45 -3.58 3.56 -5.09
CA ALA A 45 -2.79 4.65 -4.58
C ALA A 45 -1.52 4.84 -5.42
N ALA A 46 -0.81 3.77 -5.77
CA ALA A 46 0.41 3.82 -6.57
C ALA A 46 0.22 4.39 -8.00
N GLU A 47 -1.02 4.53 -8.48
CA GLU A 47 -1.36 5.16 -9.76
C GLU A 47 -1.72 6.65 -9.63
N THR A 48 -1.88 7.16 -8.42
CA THR A 48 -2.23 8.57 -8.17
C THR A 48 -1.00 9.48 -8.27
N LEU A 49 -1.22 10.73 -8.69
CA LEU A 49 -0.17 11.76 -8.71
C LEU A 49 0.37 12.05 -7.31
N GLU A 50 -0.48 12.02 -6.28
CA GLU A 50 -0.11 12.22 -4.87
C GLU A 50 0.93 11.18 -4.42
N ALA A 51 0.68 9.90 -4.71
CA ALA A 51 1.60 8.82 -4.41
C ALA A 51 2.95 8.95 -5.13
N MET A 52 2.91 9.34 -6.41
CA MET A 52 4.12 9.51 -7.20
C MET A 52 4.94 10.72 -6.77
N ALA A 53 4.29 11.78 -6.30
CA ALA A 53 4.96 12.95 -5.74
C ALA A 53 5.59 12.64 -4.36
N HIS A 54 4.93 11.79 -3.56
CA HIS A 54 5.38 11.42 -2.21
C HIS A 54 6.52 10.39 -2.22
N ASP A 55 6.33 9.24 -2.87
CA ASP A 55 7.35 8.20 -3.00
C ASP A 55 7.28 7.53 -4.39
N PRO A 56 7.93 8.12 -5.41
CA PRO A 56 7.88 7.60 -6.78
C PRO A 56 8.51 6.21 -6.92
N VAL A 57 9.48 5.86 -6.06
CA VAL A 57 10.17 4.57 -6.10
C VAL A 57 9.26 3.46 -5.58
N THR A 58 8.62 3.67 -4.43
CA THR A 58 7.67 2.71 -3.86
C THR A 58 6.43 2.57 -4.76
N ALA A 59 5.90 3.69 -5.27
CA ALA A 59 4.79 3.67 -6.23
C ALA A 59 5.12 2.90 -7.51
N ARG A 60 6.33 3.06 -8.07
CA ARG A 60 6.78 2.26 -9.23
C ARG A 60 6.89 0.77 -8.89
N ARG A 61 7.49 0.42 -7.74
CA ARG A 61 7.62 -0.99 -7.29
C ARG A 61 6.26 -1.67 -7.14
N ILE A 62 5.27 -0.99 -6.57
CA ILE A 62 3.90 -1.51 -6.41
C ILE A 62 3.26 -1.75 -7.78
N ARG A 63 3.35 -0.78 -8.70
CA ARG A 63 2.84 -0.93 -10.08
C ARG A 63 3.49 -2.11 -10.82
N ASP A 64 4.81 -2.28 -10.66
CA ASP A 64 5.55 -3.40 -11.26
C ASP A 64 5.19 -4.77 -10.64
N ARG A 65 4.71 -4.81 -9.39
CA ARG A 65 4.18 -6.03 -8.75
C ARG A 65 2.78 -6.34 -9.27
N GLY A 66 1.90 -5.35 -9.35
CA GLY A 66 0.53 -5.52 -9.85
C GLY A 66 0.47 -6.02 -11.29
N ARG A 67 1.36 -5.51 -12.16
CA ARG A 67 1.48 -5.98 -13.56
C ARG A 67 1.96 -7.42 -13.71
N ARG A 68 2.65 -7.98 -12.71
CA ARG A 68 3.10 -9.38 -12.73
C ARG A 68 2.04 -10.38 -12.27
N ALA A 69 0.93 -9.88 -11.72
CA ALA A 69 -0.19 -10.69 -11.24
C ALA A 69 -1.36 -10.73 -12.24
N ALA A 70 -1.19 -10.15 -13.44
CA ALA A 70 -2.14 -10.14 -14.56
C ALA A 70 -1.54 -10.91 -15.75
#